data_AF-A0A1M7L1B6-F1
#
_entry.id   AF-A0A1M7L1B6-F1
#
_cell.length_a   1.000
_cell.length_b   1.000
_cell.length_c   1.000
_cell.angle_alpha   90.00
_cell.angle_beta   90.00
_cell.angle_gamma   90.00
#
_symmetry.space_group_name_H-M   'P 1'
#
loop_
_entity.id
_entity.type
_entity.pdbx_description
1 polymer ?
#
loop_
_entity_poly.entity_id
_entity_poly.type
_entity_poly.pdbx_seq_one_letter_code
_entity_poly.pdbx_strand_id
1 'polypeptide(L)'
;MATIPVPSRTARPVGAAEERNRRGGRERRYRTVRGTPLSDQGDDGALLAQALASTLRERAARRAPRGPGVTVDGELWVAPQVWQEVRRRLVELAEELHRAAQPPHAADTVALGVTVMAFPLLDARPLPKP
;
A
#
# COMPACT_ATOMS: atom_id res chain seq x y z
N MET A 1 -30.28 12.52 -20.81
CA MET A 1 -29.21 11.55 -20.52
C MET A 1 -28.03 12.31 -19.94
N ALA A 2 -27.81 12.23 -18.62
CA ALA A 2 -26.71 12.91 -17.93
C ALA A 2 -26.02 11.91 -16.99
N THR A 3 -24.71 11.71 -17.20
CA THR A 3 -23.90 10.72 -16.52
C THR A 3 -23.42 11.27 -15.18
N ILE A 4 -23.79 10.60 -14.08
CA ILE A 4 -23.37 10.94 -12.72
C ILE A 4 -22.02 10.23 -12.46
N PRO A 5 -20.94 10.93 -12.06
CA PRO A 5 -19.69 10.25 -11.70
C PRO A 5 -19.77 9.67 -10.28
N VAL A 6 -19.40 8.40 -10.15
CA VAL A 6 -19.34 7.66 -8.88
C VAL A 6 -18.03 8.00 -8.16
N PRO A 7 -18.03 8.44 -6.89
CA PRO A 7 -16.80 8.77 -6.17
C PRO A 7 -16.06 7.49 -5.75
N SER A 8 -14.84 7.30 -6.26
CA SER A 8 -13.95 6.21 -5.88
C SER A 8 -13.43 6.42 -4.46
N ARG A 9 -13.76 5.49 -3.55
CA ARG A 9 -13.45 5.57 -2.12
C ARG A 9 -12.29 4.62 -1.79
N THR A 10 -11.05 5.06 -2.00
CA THR A 10 -9.84 4.40 -1.46
C THR A 10 -9.41 5.11 -0.18
N ALA A 11 -9.47 4.39 0.95
CA ALA A 11 -8.99 4.89 2.23
C ALA A 11 -7.48 5.19 2.19
N ARG A 12 -7.09 6.39 2.63
CA ARG A 12 -5.72 6.85 2.85
C ARG A 12 -5.68 7.53 4.23
N PRO A 13 -4.59 7.43 5.02
CA PRO A 13 -4.50 8.14 6.29
C PRO A 13 -4.62 9.65 6.08
N VAL A 14 -5.55 10.31 6.78
CA VAL A 14 -5.83 11.75 6.67
C VAL A 14 -5.22 12.46 7.88
N GLY A 15 -4.18 13.28 7.63
CA GLY A 15 -3.65 14.23 8.62
C GLY A 15 -4.18 15.64 8.33
N ALA A 16 -4.85 16.22 9.33
CA ALA A 16 -5.34 17.60 9.50
C ALA A 16 -5.66 18.43 8.23
N ALA A 17 -6.96 18.67 8.00
CA ALA A 17 -7.49 19.61 7.02
C ALA A 17 -7.65 20.99 7.65
N GLU A 18 -7.06 22.03 7.04
CA GLU A 18 -7.45 23.41 7.30
C GLU A 18 -8.45 23.85 6.21
N GLU A 19 -9.66 24.21 6.63
CA GLU A 19 -10.78 24.50 5.74
C GLU A 19 -10.86 26.01 5.47
N ARG A 20 -10.74 26.44 4.21
CA ARG A 20 -11.14 27.80 3.80
C ARG A 20 -12.17 27.76 2.69
N ASN A 21 -13.31 28.37 2.98
CA ASN A 21 -14.44 28.51 2.07
C ASN A 21 -14.17 29.57 0.99
N ARG A 22 -14.22 29.17 -0.30
CA ARG A 22 -14.53 30.08 -1.41
C ARG A 22 -15.44 29.38 -2.43
N ARG A 23 -16.59 30.02 -2.67
CA ARG A 23 -17.52 29.93 -3.82
C ARG A 23 -17.46 28.62 -4.62
N GLY A 24 -18.21 27.62 -4.16
CA GLY A 24 -18.83 26.62 -5.04
C GLY A 24 -18.09 25.32 -5.32
N GLY A 25 -16.89 25.09 -4.77
CA GLY A 25 -16.17 23.83 -4.96
C GLY A 25 -15.27 23.48 -3.79
N ARG A 26 -15.45 22.28 -3.22
CA ARG A 26 -14.54 21.73 -2.19
C ARG A 26 -13.32 21.11 -2.87
N GLU A 27 -12.26 21.88 -3.06
CA GLU A 27 -10.98 21.30 -3.48
C GLU A 27 -10.18 20.84 -2.25
N ARG A 28 -10.05 19.51 -2.08
CA ARG A 28 -9.23 18.91 -1.03
C ARG A 28 -7.82 18.69 -1.56
N ARG A 29 -6.86 19.52 -1.13
CA ARG A 29 -5.44 19.33 -1.45
C ARG A 29 -4.80 18.43 -0.39
N TYR A 30 -4.64 17.15 -0.71
CA TYR A 30 -3.97 16.19 0.16
C TYR A 30 -2.45 16.43 0.11
N ARG A 31 -1.84 16.79 1.24
CA ARG A 31 -0.38 16.89 1.41
C ARG A 31 0.12 15.57 2.01
N THR A 32 1.08 14.93 1.35
CA THR A 32 1.76 13.73 1.86
C THR A 32 2.55 14.09 3.12
N VAL A 33 2.20 13.49 4.26
CA VAL A 33 2.98 13.59 5.50
C VAL A 33 4.09 12.54 5.42
N ARG A 34 5.35 12.96 5.50
CA ARG A 34 6.49 12.06 5.74
C ARG A 34 6.39 11.57 7.17
N GLY A 35 6.37 10.26 7.38
CA GLY A 35 6.37 9.67 8.72
C GLY A 35 6.03 8.19 8.69
N THR A 36 6.78 7.41 9.48
CA THR A 36 6.65 6.01 9.93
C THR A 36 5.87 5.03 9.04
N PRO A 37 6.46 3.88 8.64
CA PRO A 37 5.74 2.84 7.91
C PRO A 37 4.39 2.49 8.55
N LEU A 38 3.34 2.28 7.74
CA LEU A 38 2.00 1.92 8.23
C LEU A 38 2.00 0.67 9.13
N SER A 39 3.02 -0.19 9.04
CA SER A 39 3.21 -1.36 9.90
C SER A 39 3.40 -1.02 11.38
N ASP A 40 3.81 0.21 11.67
CA ASP A 40 4.19 0.64 13.02
C ASP A 40 3.04 1.40 13.72
N GLN A 41 1.87 1.49 13.08
CA GLN A 41 0.64 2.07 13.63
C GLN A 41 -0.26 0.90 14.10
N GLY A 42 -0.37 0.70 15.42
CA GLY A 42 -0.99 -0.49 16.02
C GLY A 42 -2.49 -0.72 15.75
N ASP A 43 -2.90 -1.95 16.11
CA ASP A 43 -4.24 -2.53 16.36
C ASP A 43 -5.30 -2.68 15.26
N ASP A 44 -5.02 -2.40 13.99
CA ASP A 44 -5.99 -2.67 12.90
C ASP A 44 -5.41 -3.45 11.72
N GLY A 45 -4.56 -4.45 12.00
CA GLY A 45 -3.90 -5.28 10.98
C GLY A 45 -4.86 -5.95 10.00
N ALA A 46 -6.05 -6.38 10.45
CA ALA A 46 -7.07 -6.98 9.60
C ALA A 46 -7.73 -5.96 8.66
N LEU A 47 -8.05 -4.75 9.16
CA LEU A 47 -8.61 -3.68 8.35
C LEU A 47 -7.58 -3.18 7.31
N LEU A 48 -6.32 -3.07 7.72
CA LEU A 48 -5.22 -2.74 6.82
C LEU A 48 -5.06 -3.80 5.73
N ALA A 49 -5.05 -5.09 6.09
CA ALA A 49 -4.98 -6.18 5.14
C ALA A 49 -6.14 -6.13 4.12
N GLN A 50 -7.37 -5.87 4.60
CA GLN A 50 -8.55 -5.74 3.74
C GLN A 50 -8.42 -4.56 2.77
N ALA A 51 -7.93 -3.40 3.24
CA ALA A 51 -7.71 -2.23 2.40
C ALA A 51 -6.62 -2.47 1.34
N LEU A 52 -5.53 -3.16 1.72
CA LEU A 52 -4.45 -3.52 0.80
C LEU A 52 -4.92 -4.54 -0.25
N ALA A 53 -5.73 -5.54 0.14
CA ALA A 53 -6.31 -6.50 -0.79
C ALA A 53 -7.25 -5.83 -1.81
N SER A 54 -8.11 -4.91 -1.36
CA SER A 54 -8.98 -4.14 -2.28
C SER A 54 -8.14 -3.30 -3.25
N THR A 55 -7.12 -2.62 -2.75
CA THR A 55 -6.21 -1.80 -3.56
C THR A 55 -5.43 -2.65 -4.57
N LEU A 56 -4.95 -3.84 -4.17
CA LEU A 56 -4.27 -4.78 -5.05
C LEU A 56 -5.19 -5.23 -6.19
N ARG A 57 -6.44 -5.59 -5.89
CA ARG A 57 -7.43 -5.96 -6.90
C ARG A 57 -7.65 -4.85 -7.93
N GLU A 58 -7.80 -3.60 -7.48
CA GLU A 58 -7.96 -2.45 -8.38
C GLU A 58 -6.73 -2.16 -9.24
N ARG A 59 -5.53 -2.43 -8.72
CA ARG A 59 -4.26 -2.28 -9.46
C ARG A 59 -4.04 -3.41 -10.46
N ALA A 60 -4.33 -4.65 -10.07
CA ALA A 60 -4.21 -5.82 -10.93
C ALA A 60 -5.09 -5.69 -12.18
N ALA A 61 -6.30 -5.13 -12.04
CA ALA A 61 -7.20 -4.84 -13.16
C ALA A 61 -6.63 -3.84 -14.20
N ARG A 62 -5.60 -3.06 -13.83
CA ARG A 62 -4.95 -2.05 -14.68
C ARG A 62 -3.52 -2.45 -15.09
N ARG A 63 -3.10 -3.70 -14.78
CA ARG A 63 -1.76 -4.20 -15.09
C ARG A 63 -1.56 -4.23 -16.61
N ALA A 64 -0.42 -3.73 -17.08
CA ALA A 64 -0.01 -3.85 -18.48
C ALA A 64 0.14 -5.34 -18.87
N PRO A 65 -0.49 -5.83 -19.95
CA PRO A 65 -0.55 -7.27 -20.28
C PRO A 65 0.80 -7.98 -20.47
N ARG A 66 1.87 -7.24 -20.80
CA ARG A 66 3.23 -7.78 -21.01
C ARG A 66 4.31 -7.00 -20.26
N GLY A 67 3.91 -6.17 -19.29
CA GLY A 67 4.86 -5.43 -18.47
C GLY A 67 5.65 -6.38 -17.57
N PRO A 68 7.00 -6.24 -17.47
CA PRO A 68 7.77 -6.98 -16.50
C PRO A 68 7.24 -6.67 -15.09
N GLY A 69 7.16 -7.70 -14.26
CA GLY A 69 6.69 -7.57 -12.88
C GLY A 69 6.92 -8.86 -12.13
N VAL A 70 7.14 -8.74 -10.82
CA VAL A 70 7.33 -9.88 -9.92
C VAL A 70 6.07 -10.05 -9.09
N THR A 71 5.56 -11.28 -8.98
CA THR A 71 4.46 -11.63 -8.08
C THR A 71 4.95 -12.76 -7.20
N VAL A 72 4.91 -12.54 -5.89
CA VAL A 72 5.24 -13.54 -4.87
C VAL A 72 4.05 -13.61 -3.93
N ASP A 73 3.53 -14.81 -3.75
CA ASP A 73 2.53 -15.16 -2.75
C ASP A 73 2.94 -16.51 -2.18
N GLY A 74 3.16 -16.58 -0.86
CA GLY A 74 3.71 -17.78 -0.25
C GLY A 74 3.92 -17.66 1.25
N GLU A 75 3.71 -18.78 1.93
CA GLU A 75 4.02 -18.99 3.34
C GLU A 75 5.35 -19.74 3.45
N LEU A 76 6.31 -19.17 4.20
CA LEU A 76 7.69 -19.65 4.26
C LEU A 76 8.18 -19.68 5.70
N TRP A 77 9.01 -20.68 6.03
CA TRP A 77 9.74 -20.76 7.28
C TRP A 77 11.20 -20.36 7.03
N VAL A 78 11.65 -19.32 7.70
CA VAL A 78 13.03 -18.80 7.59
C VAL A 78 13.62 -18.57 8.97
N ALA A 79 14.95 -18.59 9.06
CA ALA A 79 15.64 -18.22 10.29
C ALA A 79 15.32 -16.75 10.66
N PRO A 80 15.23 -16.39 11.96
CA PRO A 80 14.91 -15.03 12.37
C PRO A 80 15.86 -13.97 11.79
N GLN A 81 17.14 -14.30 11.64
CA GLN A 81 18.16 -13.41 11.07
C GLN A 81 17.86 -13.11 9.59
N VAL A 82 17.38 -14.11 8.83
CA VAL A 82 16.95 -13.93 7.44
C VAL A 82 15.72 -13.02 7.38
N TRP A 83 14.76 -13.19 8.28
CA TRP A 83 13.59 -12.30 8.36
C TRP A 83 13.98 -10.84 8.63
N GLN A 84 14.87 -10.60 9.61
CA GLN A 84 15.32 -9.24 9.93
C GLN A 84 16.04 -8.58 8.75
N GLU A 85 16.88 -9.34 8.06
CA GLU A 85 17.59 -8.87 6.86
C GLU A 85 16.63 -8.49 5.74
N VAL A 86 15.68 -9.38 5.41
CA VAL A 86 14.67 -9.13 4.37
C VAL A 86 13.78 -7.96 4.73
N ARG A 87 13.31 -7.87 5.98
CA ARG A 87 12.50 -6.74 6.46
C ARG A 87 13.21 -5.41 6.26
N ARG A 88 14.51 -5.34 6.59
CA ARG A 88 15.30 -4.11 6.39
C ARG A 88 15.38 -3.71 4.92
N ARG A 89 15.66 -4.66 4.02
CA ARG A 89 15.70 -4.41 2.58
C ARG A 89 14.35 -3.97 2.01
N LEU A 90 13.24 -4.52 2.51
CA LEU A 90 11.89 -4.08 2.09
C LEU A 90 11.62 -2.62 2.44
N VAL A 91 12.08 -2.17 3.61
CA VAL A 91 11.99 -0.76 4.02
C VAL A 91 12.85 0.11 3.09
N GLU A 92 14.11 -0.27 2.86
CA GLU A 92 15.03 0.46 1.97
C GLU A 92 14.46 0.61 0.55
N LEU A 93 13.88 -0.45 -0.02
CA LEU A 93 13.21 -0.42 -1.33
C LEU A 93 11.99 0.50 -1.34
N ALA A 94 11.17 0.48 -0.28
CA ALA A 94 10.02 1.37 -0.19
C ALA A 94 10.45 2.84 -0.12
N GLU A 95 11.52 3.15 0.62
CA GLU A 95 12.09 4.49 0.70
C GLU A 95 12.70 4.94 -0.63
N GLU A 96 13.40 4.05 -1.34
CA GLU A 96 13.92 4.31 -2.68
C GLU A 96 12.80 4.70 -3.65
N LEU A 97 11.71 3.93 -3.69
CA LEU A 97 10.55 4.23 -4.54
C LEU A 97 9.91 5.58 -4.20
N HIS A 98 9.76 5.90 -2.91
CA HIS A 98 9.22 7.19 -2.50
C HIS A 98 10.13 8.37 -2.87
N ARG A 99 11.45 8.20 -2.77
CA ARG A 99 12.42 9.23 -3.18
C ARG A 99 12.45 9.44 -4.69
N ALA A 100 12.30 8.38 -5.46
CA ALA A 100 12.31 8.43 -6.93
C ALA A 100 10.98 8.90 -7.54
N ALA A 101 9.89 8.94 -6.74
CA ALA A 101 8.55 9.27 -7.21
C ALA A 101 8.50 10.65 -7.89
N GLN A 102 7.99 10.64 -9.14
CA GLN A 102 7.78 11.84 -9.96
C GLN A 102 6.30 12.26 -9.94
N PRO A 103 5.99 13.50 -10.39
CA PRO A 103 4.61 13.92 -10.58
C PRO A 103 3.82 12.95 -11.48
N PRO A 104 2.52 12.76 -11.23
CA PRO A 104 1.67 11.95 -12.11
C PRO A 104 1.75 12.41 -13.57
N HIS A 105 1.90 11.47 -14.49
CA HIS A 105 1.98 11.71 -15.94
C HIS A 105 3.20 12.51 -16.43
N ALA A 106 4.24 12.67 -15.60
CA ALA A 106 5.51 13.22 -16.07
C ALA A 106 6.08 12.39 -17.24
N ALA A 107 6.77 13.05 -18.17
CA ALA A 107 7.41 12.38 -19.30
C ALA A 107 8.40 11.31 -18.81
N ASP A 108 8.53 10.23 -19.57
CA ASP A 108 9.44 9.11 -19.30
C ASP A 108 9.22 8.41 -17.93
N THR A 109 7.99 8.46 -17.41
CA THR A 109 7.63 7.75 -16.17
C THR A 109 6.74 6.53 -16.43
N VAL A 110 6.91 5.51 -15.58
CA VAL A 110 6.03 4.34 -15.56
C VAL A 110 5.05 4.47 -14.40
N ALA A 111 3.75 4.32 -14.68
CA ALA A 111 2.73 4.25 -13.64
C ALA A 111 2.88 2.94 -12.86
N LEU A 112 3.36 3.05 -11.62
CA LEU A 112 3.67 1.91 -10.76
C LEU A 112 2.61 1.74 -9.66
N GLY A 113 2.03 0.53 -9.56
CA GLY A 113 1.23 0.10 -8.42
C GLY A 113 2.03 -0.88 -7.55
N VAL A 114 2.27 -0.54 -6.28
CA VAL A 114 3.03 -1.40 -5.33
C VAL A 114 2.24 -1.62 -4.05
N THR A 115 2.00 -2.89 -3.71
CA THR A 115 1.40 -3.33 -2.44
C THR A 115 2.34 -4.36 -1.81
N VAL A 116 2.75 -4.15 -0.56
CA VAL A 116 3.55 -5.12 0.21
C VAL A 116 2.98 -5.18 1.63
N MET A 117 2.73 -6.39 2.11
CA MET A 117 2.44 -6.68 3.52
C MET A 117 3.12 -8.01 3.85
N ALA A 118 4.10 -7.98 4.74
CA ALA A 118 4.87 -9.16 5.14
C ALA A 118 5.02 -9.15 6.66
N PHE A 119 4.71 -10.26 7.31
CA PHE A 119 4.71 -10.38 8.76
C PHE A 119 4.91 -11.84 9.17
N PRO A 120 5.51 -12.11 10.34
CA PRO A 120 5.53 -13.46 10.90
C PRO A 120 4.11 -13.96 11.15
N LEU A 121 3.86 -15.24 10.85
CA LEU A 121 2.63 -15.93 11.23
C LEU A 121 2.83 -16.63 12.57
N LEU A 122 1.75 -16.75 13.34
CA LEU A 122 1.71 -17.69 14.46
C LEU A 122 1.66 -19.10 13.88
N ASP A 123 2.60 -19.96 14.28
CA ASP A 123 2.59 -21.37 13.87
C ASP A 123 1.44 -22.09 14.58
N ALA A 124 0.34 -22.32 13.86
CA ALA A 124 -0.81 -23.08 14.33
C ALA A 124 -0.53 -24.58 14.23
N ARG A 125 0.59 -25.05 14.78
CA ARG A 125 0.87 -26.48 14.82
C ARG A 125 -0.13 -27.16 15.76
N PRO A 126 -0.87 -28.19 15.32
CA PRO A 126 -1.70 -28.95 16.24
C PRO A 126 -0.81 -29.56 17.33
N LEU A 127 -1.20 -29.42 18.59
CA LEU A 127 -0.56 -30.16 19.69
C LEU A 127 -0.56 -31.65 19.33
N PRO A 128 0.56 -32.37 19.52
CA PRO A 128 0.57 -33.81 19.32
C PRO A 128 -0.50 -34.45 20.21
N LYS A 129 -1.33 -35.32 19.64
CA LYS A 129 -2.26 -36.15 20.44
C LYS A 129 -1.42 -37.03 21.39
N PRO A 130 -1.84 -37.15 22.66
CA PRO A 130 -1.12 -37.93 23.67
C PRO A 130 -1.01 -39.41 23.29
#